data_AF-A0AAU8LH52-F1
#
_entry.id   AF-A0AAU8LH52-F1
#
_cell.length_a   1.000
_cell.length_b   1.000
_cell.length_c   1.000
_cell.angle_alpha   90.00
_cell.angle_beta   90.00
_cell.angle_gamma   90.00
#
_symmetry.space_group_name_H-M   'P 1'
#
loop_
_entity.id
_entity.type
_entity.pdbx_description
1 polymer ?
#
loop_
_entity_poly.entity_id
_entity_poly.type
_entity_poly.pdbx_seq_one_letter_code
_entity_poly.pdbx_strand_id
1 'polypeptide(L)' 'MPKESEREDLDHKPENAGKVGEKHKRLNEQGEQPRAPAEPDPQKSP' A
#
# COMPACT_ATOMS: atom_id res chain seq x y z
N MET A 1 7.59 26.78 2.14
CA MET A 1 6.25 26.28 1.74
C MET A 1 6.31 24.77 1.84
N PRO A 2 5.42 24.10 2.60
CA PRO A 2 5.46 22.64 2.67
C PRO A 2 5.25 22.11 1.26
N LYS A 3 6.09 21.17 0.83
CA LYS A 3 5.87 20.43 -0.41
C LYS A 3 4.50 19.78 -0.27
N GLU A 4 3.50 20.32 -0.96
CA GLU A 4 2.23 19.62 -1.15
C GLU A 4 2.60 18.24 -1.64
N SER A 5 2.32 17.24 -0.82
CA SER A 5 2.62 15.87 -1.14
C SER A 5 1.87 15.55 -2.43
N GLU A 6 2.60 15.33 -3.54
CA GLU A 6 2.07 14.93 -4.88
C GLU A 6 1.48 13.51 -4.85
N ARG A 7 0.91 13.13 -3.71
CA ARG A 7 0.29 11.85 -3.43
C ARG A 7 -1.11 11.91 -3.98
N GLU A 8 -1.23 11.58 -5.26
CA GLU A 8 -2.50 11.42 -5.98
C GLU A 8 -3.46 10.44 -5.25
N ASP A 9 -2.91 9.54 -4.42
CA ASP A 9 -3.66 8.65 -3.52
C ASP A 9 -4.34 9.35 -2.33
N LEU A 10 -3.85 10.54 -1.94
CA LEU A 10 -4.45 11.40 -0.89
C LEU A 10 -5.42 12.45 -1.48
N ASP A 11 -5.49 12.55 -2.80
CA ASP A 11 -6.40 13.44 -3.52
C ASP A 11 -7.73 12.72 -3.75
N HIS A 12 -8.76 13.13 -3.00
CA HIS A 12 -10.10 12.51 -2.96
C HIS A 12 -10.96 12.77 -4.21
N LYS A 13 -10.33 12.88 -5.38
CA LYS A 13 -10.98 12.98 -6.67
C LYS A 13 -11.69 11.66 -7.03
N PRO A 14 -12.90 11.69 -7.62
CA PRO A 14 -13.61 10.50 -8.07
C PRO A 14 -12.76 9.59 -8.97
N GLU A 15 -11.90 10.19 -9.80
CA GLU A 15 -10.99 9.54 -10.72
C GLU A 15 -9.91 8.70 -10.02
N ASN A 16 -9.61 8.98 -8.75
CA ASN A 16 -8.59 8.29 -7.96
C ASN A 16 -9.16 7.14 -7.12
N ALA A 17 -10.46 7.16 -6.83
CA ALA A 17 -11.13 6.18 -5.97
C ALA A 17 -11.03 4.73 -6.52
N GLY A 18 -11.03 4.56 -7.85
CA GLY A 18 -10.90 3.24 -8.49
C GLY A 18 -9.47 2.76 -8.71
N LYS A 19 -8.49 3.67 -8.72
CA LYS A 19 -7.10 3.36 -9.12
C LYS A 19 -6.40 2.45 -8.11
N VAL A 20 -6.66 2.62 -6.81
CA VAL A 20 -6.03 1.81 -5.77
C VAL A 20 -6.50 0.35 -5.87
N GLY A 21 -7.81 0.12 -6.01
CA GLY A 21 -8.36 -1.22 -6.18
C GLY A 21 -7.87 -1.92 -7.44
N GLU A 22 -7.82 -1.21 -8.58
CA GLU A 22 -7.30 -1.73 -9.84
C GLU A 22 -5.82 -2.15 -9.76
N LYS A 23 -4.97 -1.30 -9.16
CA LYS A 23 -3.54 -1.62 -8.98
C LYS A 23 -3.34 -2.88 -8.15
N HIS A 24 -4.06 -3.01 -7.03
CA HIS A 24 -3.98 -4.20 -6.19
C HIS A 24 -4.56 -5.44 -6.87
N LYS A 25 -5.63 -5.30 -7.66
CA LYS A 25 -6.20 -6.41 -8.44
C LYS A 25 -5.18 -6.98 -9.43
N ARG A 26 -4.47 -6.12 -10.18
CA ARG A 26 -3.41 -6.52 -11.12
C ARG A 26 -2.23 -7.18 -10.42
N LEU A 27 -1.86 -6.72 -9.23
CA LEU A 27 -0.83 -7.34 -8.40
C LEU A 27 -1.27 -8.72 -7.89
N ASN A 28 -2.54 -8.87 -7.49
CA ASN A 28 -3.11 -10.14 -7.04
C ASN A 28 -3.22 -11.18 -8.17
N GLU A 29 -3.51 -10.75 -9.40
CA GLU A 29 -3.49 -11.62 -10.60
C GLU A 29 -2.09 -12.16 -10.91
N GLN A 30 -1.03 -11.42 -10.54
CA GLN A 30 0.36 -11.85 -10.69
C GLN A 30 0.83 -12.76 -9.54
N GLY A 31 -0.04 -13.03 -8.56
CA GLY A 31 0.27 -13.78 -7.35
C GLY A 31 0.80 -12.90 -6.23
N GLU A 32 0.53 -13.28 -4.97
CA GLU A 32 1.06 -12.55 -3.81
C GLU A 32 2.59 -12.62 -3.79
N GLN A 33 3.22 -11.45 -3.70
CA GLN A 33 4.65 -11.39 -3.36
C GLN A 33 4.84 -12.00 -1.96
N PRO A 34 5.91 -12.79 -1.74
CA PRO A 34 6.22 -13.30 -0.43
C PRO A 34 6.32 -12.13 0.56
N ARG A 35 5.55 -12.20 1.65
CA ARG A 35 5.63 -11.19 2.70
C ARG A 35 7.06 -11.11 3.21
N ALA A 36 7.52 -9.88 3.45
CA ALA A 36 8.79 -9.68 4.15
C ALA A 36 8.77 -10.50 5.44
N PRO A 37 9.91 -11.14 5.82
CA PRO A 37 9.99 -11.85 7.08
C PRO A 37 9.55 -10.92 8.19
N ALA A 38 8.63 -11.37 9.03
CA ALA A 38 8.16 -10.59 10.16
C ALA A 38 9.38 -10.26 11.04
N GLU A 39 9.51 -8.99 11.43
CA GLU A 39 10.47 -8.62 12.46
C GLU A 39 10.17 -9.45 13.73
N PRO A 40 11.21 -9.86 14.48
CA PRO A 40 11.02 -10.63 15.69
C PRO A 40 10.12 -9.83 16.65
N ASP A 41 9.02 -10.45 17.06
CA ASP A 41 8.05 -9.87 17.97
C ASP A 41 8.75 -9.54 19.31
N PRO A 42 8.85 -8.24 19.70
CA PRO A 42 9.50 -7.86 20.94
C PRO A 42 8.79 -8.42 22.19
N GLN A 43 7.53 -8.87 22.06
CA GLN A 43 6.77 -9.49 23.14
C GLN A 43 7.01 -11.01 23.27
N LYS A 44 7.76 -11.63 22.35
CA LYS A 44 8.25 -13.01 22.46
C LYS A 44 9.70 -13.05 22.92
N SER A 45 10.01 -12.38 24.02
CA SER A 45 11.23 -12.68 24.79
C SER A 45 10.88 -13.69 25.89
N PRO A 46 11.72 -14.71 26.15
CA PRO A 46 11.45 -15.77 27.12
C PRO A 46 11.38 -15.28 28.56
#